data_AF-A0A443QGB0-F1
#
_entry.id   AF-A0A443QGB0-F1
#
_cell.length_a   1.000
_cell.length_b   1.000
_cell.length_c   1.000
_cell.angle_alpha   90.00
_cell.angle_beta   90.00
_cell.angle_gamma   90.00
#
_symmetry.space_group_name_H-M   'P 1'
#
loop_
_entity.id
_entity.type
_entity.pdbx_description
1 polymer ?
#
loop_
_entity_poly.entity_id
_entity_poly.type
_entity_poly.pdbx_seq_one_letter_code
_entity_poly.pdbx_strand_id
1 'polypeptide(L)'
;MMDANNMLLENCKQKYIYNSTYPLTPPIDSGGKMKFKIALISDMDTNSKRGSDWISTMKLGTLIYYRDEQFLKIEWDVKSYELKSQLASKGRGMELSELVVFNGKLYSCDDRTGVVYQIKDHTLIPWVILTDGNGSTSKEFKCEWLAVKDMHLIVGGLGKEWTSVTGELQNFDP
;
A
#
# COMPACT_ATOMS: atom_id res chain seq x y z
N MET A 1 -19.73 -18.57 43.89
CA MET A 1 -18.62 -19.15 43.10
C MET A 1 -18.63 -18.44 41.76
N MET A 2 -17.65 -17.58 41.50
CA MET A 2 -17.47 -17.00 40.16
C MET A 2 -16.88 -18.08 39.26
N ASP A 3 -17.50 -18.30 38.10
CA ASP A 3 -17.09 -19.29 37.12
C ASP A 3 -15.66 -19.04 36.62
N ALA A 4 -14.83 -20.10 36.67
CA ALA A 4 -13.46 -20.09 36.16
C ALA A 4 -13.36 -19.73 34.66
N ASN A 5 -14.47 -19.81 33.93
CA ASN A 5 -14.57 -19.41 32.51
C ASN A 5 -14.52 -17.89 32.30
N ASN A 6 -14.89 -17.07 33.29
CA ASN A 6 -14.76 -15.61 33.19
C ASN A 6 -13.32 -15.12 33.44
N MET A 7 -12.47 -15.91 34.12
CA MET A 7 -11.06 -15.55 34.33
C MET A 7 -10.17 -15.75 33.09
N LEU A 8 -10.60 -16.60 32.13
CA LEU A 8 -9.84 -16.85 30.91
C LEU A 8 -10.10 -15.82 29.80
N LEU A 9 -11.27 -15.16 29.80
CA LEU A 9 -11.65 -14.15 28.80
C LEU A 9 -11.03 -12.76 29.07
N GLU A 10 -10.74 -12.41 30.34
CA GLU A 10 -10.11 -11.12 30.66
C GLU A 10 -8.62 -11.07 30.28
N ASN A 11 -7.94 -12.21 30.19
CA ASN A 11 -6.49 -12.28 29.95
C ASN A 11 -6.05 -12.26 28.47
N CYS A 12 -6.98 -12.06 27.52
CA CYS A 12 -6.66 -12.00 26.09
C CYS A 12 -6.84 -10.62 25.44
N LYS A 13 -7.01 -9.55 26.23
CA LYS A 13 -6.97 -8.17 25.70
C LYS A 13 -5.53 -7.69 25.62
N GLN A 14 -4.74 -8.28 24.72
CA GLN A 14 -3.48 -7.66 24.32
C GLN A 14 -3.86 -6.32 23.67
N LYS A 15 -3.66 -5.22 24.40
CA LYS A 15 -3.94 -3.87 23.90
C LYS A 15 -3.06 -3.66 22.69
N TYR A 16 -3.64 -3.72 21.49
CA TYR A 16 -2.92 -3.42 20.27
C TYR A 16 -2.39 -1.98 20.37
N ILE A 17 -1.07 -1.83 20.27
CA ILE A 17 -0.42 -0.52 20.30
C ILE A 17 -0.08 -0.16 18.85
N TYR A 18 -0.71 0.89 18.35
CA TYR A 18 -0.40 1.44 17.04
C TYR A 18 1.03 1.98 17.01
N ASN A 19 1.82 1.57 16.01
CA ASN A 19 3.14 2.11 15.78
C ASN A 19 3.04 3.36 14.88
N SER A 20 3.22 4.53 15.47
CA SER A 20 3.14 5.83 14.80
C SER A 20 4.45 6.27 14.11
N THR A 21 5.43 5.38 13.92
CA THR A 21 6.70 5.71 13.26
C THR A 21 6.45 6.18 11.83
N TYR A 22 6.76 7.45 11.55
CA TYR A 22 6.70 8.05 10.23
C TYR A 22 7.70 9.22 10.11
N PRO A 23 8.49 9.31 9.03
CA PRO A 23 8.75 8.27 8.03
C PRO A 23 9.42 7.01 8.63
N LEU A 24 9.51 5.91 7.88
CA LEU A 24 10.15 4.67 8.36
C LEU A 24 11.65 4.84 8.67
N THR A 25 12.32 5.69 7.90
CA THR A 25 13.71 6.09 8.16
C THR A 25 13.72 7.53 8.69
N PRO A 26 14.34 7.79 9.86
CA PRO A 26 14.47 9.15 10.37
C PRO A 26 15.10 10.09 9.33
N PRO A 27 14.55 11.31 9.15
CA PRO A 27 15.17 12.31 8.29
C PRO A 27 16.57 12.70 8.78
N ILE A 28 17.46 13.04 7.86
CA ILE A 28 18.78 13.58 8.19
C ILE A 28 18.71 15.11 8.11
N ASP A 29 18.82 15.78 9.25
CA ASP A 29 18.95 17.23 9.36
C ASP A 29 20.43 17.64 9.32
N SER A 30 20.78 18.63 8.50
CA SER A 30 22.11 19.25 8.49
C SER A 30 22.03 20.77 8.34
N GLY A 31 21.30 21.44 9.23
CA GLY A 31 21.32 22.92 9.41
C GLY A 31 20.60 23.70 8.30
N GLY A 32 21.06 23.58 7.05
CA GLY A 32 20.45 24.23 5.86
C GLY A 32 19.68 23.28 4.95
N LYS A 33 19.81 21.96 5.17
CA LYS A 33 19.12 20.95 4.35
C LYS A 33 18.50 19.84 5.19
N MET A 34 17.42 19.24 4.70
CA MET A 34 16.82 18.01 5.22
C MET A 34 16.82 16.94 4.13
N LYS A 35 17.16 15.70 4.49
CA LYS A 35 17.11 14.55 3.58
C LYS A 35 16.10 13.52 4.04
N PHE A 36 15.28 13.04 3.11
CA PHE A 36 14.28 12.01 3.31
C PHE A 36 14.53 10.87 2.35
N LYS A 37 14.47 9.62 2.82
CA LYS A 37 14.35 8.49 1.90
C LYS A 37 12.96 8.47 1.30
N ILE A 38 12.90 8.23 0.00
CA ILE A 38 11.66 8.10 -0.76
C ILE A 38 11.70 6.80 -1.56
N ALA A 39 10.52 6.31 -1.89
CA ALA A 39 10.34 5.16 -2.76
C ALA A 39 9.22 5.46 -3.75
N LEU A 40 9.37 4.98 -4.98
CA LEU A 40 8.30 4.90 -5.97
C LEU A 40 8.01 3.43 -6.24
N ILE A 41 6.75 3.12 -6.52
CA ILE A 41 6.31 1.80 -6.96
C ILE A 41 5.71 1.92 -8.36
N SER A 42 5.92 0.91 -9.20
CA SER A 42 5.39 0.91 -10.56
C SER A 42 4.10 0.11 -10.65
N ASP A 43 3.11 0.67 -11.32
CA ASP A 43 2.13 -0.11 -12.07
C ASP A 43 2.63 -0.28 -13.51
N MET A 44 2.62 -1.51 -14.01
CA MET A 44 3.00 -1.84 -15.39
C MET A 44 1.81 -2.36 -16.21
N ASP A 45 0.59 -2.22 -15.69
CA ASP A 45 -0.63 -2.77 -16.26
C ASP A 45 -0.44 -4.27 -16.60
N THR A 46 -0.91 -4.68 -17.78
CA THR A 46 -0.75 -6.03 -18.32
C THR A 46 0.71 -6.42 -18.58
N ASN A 47 1.64 -5.47 -18.61
CA ASN A 47 3.07 -5.74 -18.79
C ASN A 47 3.75 -6.19 -17.50
N SER A 48 3.03 -6.33 -16.39
CA SER A 48 3.50 -6.95 -15.14
C SER A 48 3.81 -8.45 -15.29
N LYS A 49 3.20 -9.16 -16.26
CA LYS A 49 3.35 -10.62 -16.38
C LYS A 49 4.74 -11.05 -16.88
N ARG A 50 5.37 -12.00 -16.17
CA ARG A 50 6.66 -12.64 -16.52
C ARG A 50 6.59 -14.14 -16.25
N GLY A 51 6.35 -14.93 -17.30
CA GLY A 51 6.19 -16.38 -17.16
C GLY A 51 4.97 -16.72 -16.28
N SER A 52 5.21 -17.41 -15.18
CA SER A 52 4.20 -17.76 -14.17
C SER A 52 4.01 -16.70 -13.09
N ASP A 53 4.80 -15.63 -13.12
CA ASP A 53 4.79 -14.59 -12.10
C ASP A 53 4.27 -13.26 -12.65
N TRP A 54 3.90 -12.37 -11.74
CA TRP A 54 3.66 -10.96 -12.00
C TRP A 54 4.68 -10.14 -11.21
N ILE A 55 5.11 -9.02 -11.79
CA ILE A 55 6.16 -8.17 -11.22
C ILE A 55 5.74 -6.70 -11.17
N SER A 56 6.27 -6.02 -10.16
CA SER A 56 6.33 -4.56 -10.03
C SER A 56 7.76 -4.16 -9.69
N THR A 57 8.15 -2.91 -9.93
CA THR A 57 9.47 -2.37 -9.60
C THR A 57 9.34 -1.29 -8.54
N MET A 58 10.15 -1.41 -7.48
CA MET A 58 10.34 -0.35 -6.48
C MET A 58 11.65 0.39 -6.74
N LYS A 59 11.57 1.72 -6.86
CA LYS A 59 12.73 2.60 -7.04
C LYS A 59 12.94 3.43 -5.77
N LEU A 60 14.11 3.28 -5.15
CA LEU A 60 14.49 4.09 -3.99
C LEU A 60 15.25 5.34 -4.41
N GLY A 61 15.12 6.39 -3.61
CA GLY A 61 15.86 7.62 -3.77
C GLY A 61 15.93 8.43 -2.48
N THR A 62 16.48 9.62 -2.61
CA THR A 62 16.60 10.60 -1.54
C THR A 62 16.04 11.94 -2.02
N LEU A 63 15.02 12.44 -1.33
CA LEU A 63 14.55 13.81 -1.49
C LEU A 63 15.36 14.70 -0.56
N ILE A 64 15.90 15.79 -1.10
CA ILE A 64 16.71 16.77 -0.39
C ILE A 64 15.99 18.11 -0.48
N TYR A 65 15.59 18.64 0.68
CA TYR A 65 15.02 19.97 0.80
C TYR A 65 16.07 20.95 1.31
N TYR A 66 16.40 21.94 0.49
CA TYR A 66 17.29 23.05 0.82
C TYR A 66 16.43 24.17 1.41
N ARG A 67 16.48 24.34 2.74
CA ARG A 67 15.60 25.26 3.48
C ARG A 67 15.84 26.71 3.10
N ASP A 68 17.11 27.10 3.02
CA ASP A 68 17.52 28.48 2.75
C ASP A 68 17.14 28.91 1.33
N GLU A 69 17.22 27.98 0.39
CA GLU A 69 16.95 28.21 -1.04
C GLU A 69 15.48 27.90 -1.43
N GLN A 70 14.69 27.33 -0.51
CA GLN A 70 13.35 26.80 -0.76
C GLN A 70 13.26 25.88 -1.99
N PHE A 71 14.28 25.04 -2.18
CA PHE A 71 14.43 24.19 -3.36
C PHE A 71 14.43 22.70 -3.00
N LEU A 72 13.92 21.87 -3.91
CA LEU A 72 13.86 20.41 -3.77
C LEU A 72 14.71 19.73 -4.85
N LYS A 73 15.59 18.83 -4.42
CA LYS A 73 16.34 17.94 -5.30
C LYS A 73 15.98 16.48 -5.02
N ILE A 74 15.90 15.66 -6.06
CA ILE A 74 15.75 14.22 -5.93
C ILE A 74 17.00 13.54 -6.50
N GLU A 75 17.54 12.60 -5.74
CA GLU A 75 18.65 11.73 -6.14
C GLU A 75 18.18 10.28 -6.10
N TRP A 76 18.22 9.58 -7.23
CA TRP A 76 17.81 8.18 -7.31
C TRP A 76 18.97 7.24 -7.03
N ASP A 77 18.70 6.18 -6.28
CA ASP A 77 19.67 5.11 -6.08
C ASP A 77 19.93 4.42 -7.45
N VAL A 78 21.11 3.83 -7.66
CA VAL A 78 21.40 3.12 -8.92
C VAL A 78 20.51 1.88 -9.05
N LYS A 79 20.36 1.13 -7.95
CA LYS A 79 19.59 -0.11 -7.90
C LYS A 79 18.08 0.15 -7.97
N SER A 80 17.36 -0.77 -8.59
CA SER A 80 15.91 -0.92 -8.49
C SER A 80 15.61 -2.32 -7.94
N TYR A 81 14.47 -2.49 -7.30
CA TYR A 81 14.07 -3.76 -6.71
C TYR A 81 12.86 -4.31 -7.43
N GLU A 82 12.96 -5.53 -7.94
CA GLU A 82 11.81 -6.25 -8.48
C GLU A 82 11.02 -6.85 -7.31
N LEU A 83 9.73 -6.55 -7.25
CA LEU A 83 8.78 -7.18 -6.36
C LEU A 83 7.98 -8.19 -7.19
N LYS A 84 7.77 -9.40 -6.66
CA LYS A 84 7.17 -10.50 -7.40
C LYS A 84 6.06 -11.18 -6.61
N SER A 85 5.01 -11.61 -7.30
CA SER A 85 3.94 -12.46 -6.76
C SER A 85 3.45 -13.44 -7.83
N GLN A 86 2.90 -14.58 -7.39
CA GLN A 86 2.14 -15.51 -8.23
C GLN A 86 0.62 -15.36 -8.04
N LEU A 87 0.20 -14.48 -7.12
CA LEU A 87 -1.20 -14.19 -6.92
C LEU A 87 -1.70 -13.27 -8.02
N ALA A 88 -2.82 -13.64 -8.63
CA ALA A 88 -3.44 -12.89 -9.71
C ALA A 88 -4.94 -13.17 -9.77
N SER A 89 -5.68 -12.20 -10.32
CA SER A 89 -7.08 -12.36 -10.71
C SER A 89 -7.22 -12.16 -12.21
N LYS A 90 -7.95 -13.07 -12.87
CA LYS A 90 -8.22 -13.03 -14.32
C LYS A 90 -6.94 -12.82 -15.14
N GLY A 91 -5.83 -13.41 -14.70
CA GLY A 91 -4.53 -13.35 -15.37
C GLY A 91 -3.74 -12.05 -15.18
N ARG A 92 -4.18 -11.16 -14.28
CA ARG A 92 -3.53 -9.89 -13.94
C ARG A 92 -3.23 -9.81 -12.44
N GLY A 93 -2.14 -9.15 -12.08
CA GLY A 93 -1.70 -8.96 -10.71
C GLY A 93 -0.46 -8.08 -10.67
N MET A 94 -0.10 -7.63 -9.47
CA MET A 94 1.05 -6.73 -9.26
C MET A 94 0.91 -5.37 -9.97
N GLU A 95 -0.31 -4.92 -10.16
CA GLU A 95 -0.61 -3.57 -10.65
C GLU A 95 -0.77 -2.69 -9.42
N LEU A 96 0.39 -2.29 -8.88
CA LEU A 96 0.50 -1.66 -7.57
C LEU A 96 0.22 -0.15 -7.66
N SER A 97 -0.95 0.27 -7.18
CA SER A 97 -1.49 1.60 -7.47
C SER A 97 -1.12 2.70 -6.46
N GLU A 98 -0.56 2.36 -5.30
CA GLU A 98 -0.12 3.35 -4.30
C GLU A 98 0.91 2.76 -3.33
N LEU A 99 1.66 3.61 -2.63
CA LEU A 99 2.65 3.26 -1.62
C LEU A 99 2.50 4.11 -0.36
N VAL A 100 2.24 3.47 0.79
CA VAL A 100 2.00 4.19 2.06
C VAL A 100 2.75 3.58 3.23
N VAL A 101 3.10 4.41 4.20
CA VAL A 101 3.55 3.95 5.52
C VAL A 101 2.36 3.90 6.46
N PHE A 102 2.06 2.72 7.01
CA PHE A 102 0.99 2.51 7.97
C PHE A 102 1.48 1.60 9.09
N ASN A 103 1.20 1.96 10.35
CA ASN A 103 1.56 1.15 11.53
C ASN A 103 3.05 0.74 11.54
N GLY A 104 3.94 1.68 11.20
CA GLY A 104 5.40 1.46 11.14
C GLY A 104 5.86 0.45 10.09
N LYS A 105 5.06 0.23 9.03
CA LYS A 105 5.36 -0.68 7.92
C LYS A 105 5.03 -0.04 6.59
N LEU A 106 5.66 -0.53 5.51
CA LEU A 106 5.39 -0.09 4.14
C LEU A 106 4.33 -0.99 3.50
N TYR A 107 3.34 -0.39 2.84
CA TYR A 107 2.23 -1.08 2.20
C TYR A 107 2.00 -0.58 0.78
N SER A 108 1.52 -1.48 -0.07
CA SER A 108 0.99 -1.18 -1.40
C SER A 108 -0.26 -2.03 -1.65
N CYS A 109 -1.06 -1.66 -2.65
CA CYS A 109 -2.28 -2.38 -3.00
C CYS A 109 -2.31 -2.70 -4.50
N ASP A 110 -2.68 -3.94 -4.83
CA ASP A 110 -2.84 -4.42 -6.20
C ASP A 110 -4.29 -4.25 -6.65
N ASP A 111 -4.53 -3.39 -7.65
CA ASP A 111 -5.87 -3.03 -8.13
C ASP A 111 -6.59 -4.16 -8.89
N ARG A 112 -5.90 -5.27 -9.14
CA ARG A 112 -6.46 -6.45 -9.83
C ARG A 112 -6.96 -7.49 -8.86
N THR A 113 -6.22 -7.71 -7.78
CA THR A 113 -6.54 -8.74 -6.79
C THR A 113 -7.24 -8.16 -5.56
N GLY A 114 -7.22 -6.84 -5.39
CA GLY A 114 -7.68 -6.17 -4.18
C GLY A 114 -6.81 -6.44 -2.95
N VAL A 115 -5.63 -7.03 -3.15
CA VAL A 115 -4.75 -7.40 -2.04
C VAL A 115 -3.89 -6.21 -1.65
N VAL A 116 -3.92 -5.88 -0.36
CA VAL A 116 -2.96 -5.00 0.28
C VAL A 116 -1.78 -5.85 0.74
N TYR A 117 -0.59 -5.53 0.24
CA TYR A 117 0.65 -6.19 0.57
C TYR A 117 1.48 -5.35 1.54
N GLN A 118 2.02 -5.98 2.59
CA GLN A 118 3.16 -5.42 3.29
C GLN A 118 4.42 -5.61 2.43
N ILE A 119 5.20 -4.56 2.24
CA ILE A 119 6.54 -4.65 1.65
C ILE A 119 7.55 -4.71 2.81
N LYS A 120 8.26 -5.83 2.93
CA LYS A 120 9.31 -6.03 3.93
C LYS A 120 10.55 -6.60 3.27
N ASP A 121 11.68 -5.91 3.40
CA ASP A 121 12.96 -6.34 2.82
C ASP A 121 12.85 -6.64 1.30
N HIS A 122 12.08 -5.81 0.58
CA HIS A 122 11.78 -5.98 -0.86
C HIS A 122 10.98 -7.25 -1.20
N THR A 123 10.36 -7.87 -0.20
CA THR A 123 9.42 -8.99 -0.36
C THR A 123 7.99 -8.51 -0.11
N LEU A 124 7.06 -8.97 -0.93
CA LEU A 124 5.64 -8.72 -0.75
C LEU A 124 5.01 -9.83 0.11
N ILE A 125 4.31 -9.42 1.15
CA ILE A 125 3.60 -10.31 2.06
C ILE A 125 2.11 -9.91 2.00
N PRO A 126 1.22 -10.77 1.44
CA PRO A 126 -0.21 -10.51 1.45
C PRO A 126 -0.69 -10.26 2.89
N TRP A 127 -1.43 -9.17 3.12
CA TRP A 127 -1.92 -8.82 4.45
C TRP A 127 -3.44 -8.91 4.56
N VAL A 128 -4.15 -8.17 3.72
CA VAL A 128 -5.62 -8.20 3.64
C VAL A 128 -6.06 -8.21 2.19
N ILE A 129 -7.21 -8.82 1.92
CA ILE A 129 -7.87 -8.80 0.60
C ILE A 129 -9.15 -7.99 0.72
N LEU A 130 -9.37 -7.11 -0.25
CA LEU A 130 -10.51 -6.21 -0.33
C LEU A 130 -11.39 -6.63 -1.50
N THR A 131 -12.65 -6.94 -1.19
CA THR A 131 -13.71 -7.18 -2.18
C THR A 131 -14.38 -5.87 -2.54
N ASP A 132 -14.89 -5.78 -3.76
CA ASP A 132 -15.44 -4.57 -4.36
C ASP A 132 -16.71 -4.05 -3.66
N GLY A 133 -16.98 -2.75 -3.82
CA GLY A 133 -18.18 -2.07 -3.33
C GLY A 133 -18.36 -2.20 -1.82
N ASN A 134 -19.54 -2.65 -1.39
CA ASN A 134 -19.90 -2.79 0.03
C ASN A 134 -19.29 -4.02 0.74
N GLY A 135 -18.41 -4.75 0.06
CA GLY A 135 -17.76 -5.94 0.60
C GLY A 135 -18.58 -7.24 0.55
N SER A 136 -19.77 -7.22 -0.07
CA SER A 136 -20.64 -8.41 -0.23
C SER A 136 -20.64 -8.97 -1.65
N THR A 137 -19.55 -8.74 -2.41
CA THR A 137 -19.38 -9.22 -3.78
C THR A 137 -18.20 -10.18 -3.88
N SER A 138 -18.19 -11.04 -4.90
CA SER A 138 -17.03 -11.88 -5.21
C SER A 138 -16.01 -11.18 -6.13
N LYS A 139 -16.21 -9.89 -6.42
CA LYS A 139 -15.30 -9.10 -7.27
C LYS A 139 -14.20 -8.51 -6.40
N GLU A 140 -13.01 -8.43 -6.98
CA GLU A 140 -11.85 -7.81 -6.37
C GLU A 140 -11.98 -6.28 -6.41
N PHE A 141 -11.62 -5.61 -5.31
CA PHE A 141 -11.65 -4.16 -5.25
C PHE A 141 -10.53 -3.54 -6.10
N LYS A 142 -10.88 -2.57 -6.95
CA LYS A 142 -9.92 -1.79 -7.74
C LYS A 142 -9.40 -0.62 -6.92
N CYS A 143 -8.34 -0.86 -6.15
CA CYS A 143 -7.71 0.20 -5.35
C CYS A 143 -6.88 1.16 -6.19
N GLU A 144 -7.00 2.44 -5.90
CA GLU A 144 -6.31 3.52 -6.63
C GLU A 144 -5.54 4.45 -5.68
N TRP A 145 -5.93 4.49 -4.40
CA TRP A 145 -5.25 5.33 -3.41
C TRP A 145 -5.29 4.71 -2.01
N LEU A 146 -4.33 5.13 -1.19
CA LEU A 146 -4.14 4.74 0.21
C LEU A 146 -3.90 6.00 1.05
N ALA A 147 -4.63 6.12 2.16
CA ALA A 147 -4.45 7.20 3.12
C ALA A 147 -4.48 6.66 4.55
N VAL A 148 -3.85 7.38 5.48
CA VAL A 148 -3.87 7.03 6.90
C VAL A 148 -4.57 8.12 7.68
N LYS A 149 -5.58 7.75 8.47
CA LYS A 149 -6.31 8.66 9.36
C LYS A 149 -6.73 7.94 10.63
N ASP A 150 -6.52 8.58 11.78
CA ASP A 150 -6.93 8.06 13.09
C ASP A 150 -6.56 6.58 13.31
N MET A 151 -5.32 6.21 12.96
CA MET A 151 -4.80 4.84 13.07
C MET A 151 -5.46 3.80 12.15
N HIS A 152 -6.22 4.24 11.14
CA HIS A 152 -6.80 3.38 10.11
C HIS A 152 -6.11 3.60 8.77
N LEU A 153 -5.91 2.51 8.03
CA LEU A 153 -5.60 2.55 6.61
C LEU A 153 -6.92 2.64 5.85
N ILE A 154 -7.08 3.72 5.08
CA ILE A 154 -8.19 3.94 4.18
C ILE A 154 -7.71 3.59 2.77
N VAL A 155 -8.42 2.70 2.11
CA VAL A 155 -8.16 2.29 0.73
C VAL A 155 -9.36 2.73 -0.09
N GLY A 156 -9.15 3.47 -1.16
CA GLY A 156 -10.23 3.84 -2.05
C GLY A 156 -9.93 3.59 -3.51
N GLY A 157 -10.98 3.66 -4.31
CA GLY A 157 -10.97 3.38 -5.73
C GLY A 157 -11.02 4.65 -6.55
N LEU A 158 -11.64 4.56 -7.73
CA LEU A 158 -11.71 5.65 -8.69
C LEU A 158 -12.51 6.86 -8.18
N GLY A 159 -13.45 6.67 -7.23
CA GLY A 159 -14.26 7.76 -6.68
C GLY A 159 -15.28 8.33 -7.68
N LYS A 160 -15.77 7.48 -8.59
CA LYS A 160 -16.80 7.81 -9.57
C LYS A 160 -17.59 6.55 -9.92
N GLU A 161 -18.74 6.72 -10.55
CA GLU A 161 -19.49 5.58 -11.06
C GLU A 161 -18.67 4.69 -12.00
N TRP A 162 -18.88 3.38 -11.90
CA TRP A 162 -18.39 2.46 -12.90
C TRP A 162 -19.28 2.54 -14.13
N THR A 163 -18.67 2.73 -15.29
CA THR A 163 -19.39 2.90 -16.56
C THR A 163 -18.88 1.92 -17.60
N SER A 164 -19.70 1.63 -18.61
CA SER A 164 -19.23 1.02 -19.85
C SER A 164 -18.19 1.92 -20.54
N VAL A 165 -17.54 1.39 -21.59
CA VAL A 165 -16.59 2.17 -22.41
C VAL A 165 -17.24 3.36 -23.13
N THR A 166 -18.58 3.36 -23.28
CA THR A 166 -19.36 4.45 -23.87
C THR A 166 -19.93 5.41 -22.82
N GLY A 167 -19.66 5.19 -21.52
CA GLY A 167 -20.10 6.06 -20.42
C GLY A 167 -21.45 5.70 -19.81
N GLU A 168 -22.03 4.55 -20.12
CA GLU A 168 -23.29 4.11 -19.51
C GLU A 168 -23.05 3.57 -18.10
N LEU A 169 -23.81 4.08 -17.11
CA LEU A 169 -23.73 3.67 -15.71
C LEU A 169 -23.96 2.16 -15.53
N GLN A 170 -23.08 1.51 -14.77
CA GLN A 170 -23.17 0.09 -14.41
C GLN A 170 -23.32 -0.14 -12.90
N ASN A 171 -22.52 0.53 -12.07
CA ASN A 171 -22.63 0.47 -10.60
C ASN A 171 -21.94 1.68 -9.93
N PHE A 172 -21.95 1.69 -8.60
CA PHE A 172 -21.34 2.72 -7.73
C PHE A 172 -20.26 2.13 -6.80
N ASP A 173 -19.64 1.02 -7.21
CA ASP A 173 -18.67 0.32 -6.36
C ASP A 173 -17.33 1.08 -6.18
N PRO A 174 -16.76 1.77 -7.20
CA PRO A 174 -15.47 2.50 -7.09
C PRO A 174 -15.51 3.85 -6.35
#